data_AF-A0A382KG53-F1
#
_entry.id   AF-A0A382KG53-F1
#
_cell.length_a   1.000
_cell.length_b   1.000
_cell.length_c   1.000
_cell.angle_alpha   90.00
_cell.angle_beta   90.00
_cell.angle_gamma   90.00
#
_symmetry.space_group_name_H-M   'P 1'
#
loop_
_entity.id
_entity.type
_entity.pdbx_description
1 polymer ?
#
loop_
_entity_poly.entity_id
_entity_poly.type
_entity_poly.pdbx_seq_one_letter_code
_entity_poly.pdbx_strand_id
1 'polypeptide(L)'
;MLILKMGETLKDFARLGRNTIRLSLAWMVCWTLLMPSGSSAQSELLEASIEELQGWLAGGEITSVELVDWYLQRIDTYDQQGPSLNAIQHLNEKARDQARELDEERELSGPRSLLHGIPVLIKDNYETLDAPTTAGSAILDGHWPKQDAMQVAKLKEAGAIVLAKTTMHEFAFGWTTRGSAFGVTRNPYGIDRHPGGSSGGTGAAVAANFAAAGMGSDTCGSIRVPSAHNNLVGLRGTRGISSRHGIVPLSSSFDVGGPLARNTRDLAIMLDATVGYDP
;
A
#
# COMPACT_ATOMS: atom_id res chain seq x y z
N MET A 1 -43.54 -15.72 11.40
CA MET A 1 -44.42 -15.20 12.46
C MET A 1 -44.14 -13.72 12.65
N LEU A 2 -44.56 -12.88 11.70
CA LEU A 2 -44.71 -11.43 11.84
C LEU A 2 -45.48 -10.89 10.62
N ILE A 3 -46.70 -11.36 10.45
CA ILE A 3 -47.70 -10.76 9.55
C ILE A 3 -48.98 -10.81 10.36
N LEU A 4 -49.37 -9.68 10.96
CA LEU A 4 -50.68 -9.34 11.53
C LEU A 4 -50.49 -8.25 12.62
N LYS A 5 -50.34 -6.99 12.18
CA LYS A 5 -50.76 -5.79 12.94
C LYS A 5 -50.62 -4.54 12.06
N MET A 6 -51.35 -4.53 10.95
CA MET A 6 -51.68 -3.31 10.21
C MET A 6 -53.17 -3.34 9.96
N GLY A 7 -53.92 -2.73 10.87
CA GLY A 7 -55.37 -2.73 10.79
C GLY A 7 -55.98 -2.15 12.03
N GLU A 8 -55.66 -0.88 12.33
CA GLU A 8 -56.46 0.07 13.11
C GLU A 8 -55.74 1.43 13.07
N THR A 9 -55.87 2.19 11.97
CA THR A 9 -55.55 3.64 11.91
C THR A 9 -55.99 4.27 10.57
N LEU A 10 -57.12 3.82 10.02
CA LEU A 10 -57.65 4.31 8.72
C LEU A 10 -59.15 4.67 8.80
N LYS A 11 -59.58 5.32 9.88
CA LYS A 11 -60.96 5.82 9.99
C LYS A 11 -61.13 7.34 10.19
N ASP A 12 -60.06 8.09 10.40
CA ASP A 12 -60.18 9.55 10.69
C ASP A 12 -59.74 10.50 9.57
N PHE A 13 -59.40 9.99 8.37
CA PHE A 13 -59.00 10.84 7.25
C PHE A 13 -60.10 11.15 6.20
N ALA A 14 -61.34 10.71 6.45
CA ALA A 14 -62.46 10.91 5.55
C ALA A 14 -63.39 12.06 5.98
N ARG A 15 -62.83 13.21 6.33
CA ARG A 15 -63.62 14.45 6.54
C ARG A 15 -62.74 15.70 6.57
N LEU A 16 -62.13 16.08 5.45
CA LEU A 16 -61.84 17.50 5.20
C LEU A 16 -61.60 17.77 3.70
N GLY A 17 -62.42 18.64 3.14
CA GLY A 17 -62.04 19.65 2.14
C GLY A 17 -61.37 19.19 0.84
N ARG A 18 -62.16 19.18 -0.24
CA ARG A 18 -61.67 19.46 -1.59
C ARG A 18 -60.99 20.84 -1.58
N ASN A 19 -59.66 20.89 -1.70
CA ASN A 19 -58.86 21.99 -2.28
C ASN A 19 -57.44 22.00 -1.69
N THR A 20 -56.56 21.08 -2.09
CA THR A 20 -55.09 21.23 -1.97
C THR A 20 -54.35 20.14 -2.76
N ILE A 21 -54.69 19.96 -4.05
CA ILE A 21 -53.82 19.22 -4.99
C ILE A 21 -53.01 20.26 -5.75
N ARG A 22 -51.94 20.77 -5.13
CA ARG A 22 -50.90 21.59 -5.79
C ARG A 22 -49.77 21.98 -4.83
N LEU A 23 -49.19 21.05 -4.07
CA LEU A 23 -47.95 21.30 -3.30
C LEU A 23 -47.42 19.98 -2.72
N SER A 24 -46.84 19.12 -3.57
CA SER A 24 -46.09 17.96 -3.05
C SER A 24 -45.07 17.35 -4.02
N LEU A 25 -44.96 17.81 -5.27
CA LEU A 25 -43.92 17.31 -6.18
C LEU A 25 -42.55 18.01 -6.05
N ALA A 26 -42.46 19.13 -5.33
CA ALA A 26 -41.21 19.89 -5.19
C ALA A 26 -40.27 19.35 -4.09
N TRP A 27 -40.75 18.48 -3.21
CA TRP A 27 -39.94 17.91 -2.12
C TRP A 27 -39.29 16.57 -2.45
N MET A 28 -39.68 15.92 -3.56
CA MET A 28 -39.09 14.65 -3.99
C MET A 28 -37.91 14.80 -4.96
N VAL A 29 -37.69 15.99 -5.53
CA VAL A 29 -36.62 16.23 -6.52
C VAL A 29 -35.33 16.75 -5.84
N CYS A 30 -35.39 17.16 -4.58
CA CYS A 30 -34.24 17.73 -3.86
C CYS A 30 -33.44 16.74 -3.00
N TRP A 31 -33.78 15.45 -3.01
CA TRP A 31 -33.08 14.41 -2.22
C TRP A 31 -32.17 13.50 -3.06
N THR A 32 -32.16 13.64 -4.38
CA THR A 32 -31.32 12.82 -5.27
C THR A 32 -30.01 13.49 -5.70
N LEU A 33 -29.65 14.65 -5.15
CA LEU A 33 -28.47 15.44 -5.57
C LEU A 33 -27.32 15.51 -4.55
N LEU A 34 -27.35 14.71 -3.47
CA LEU A 34 -26.27 14.65 -2.48
C LEU A 34 -25.97 13.20 -2.07
N MET A 35 -25.80 12.33 -3.05
CA MET A 35 -25.06 11.08 -2.84
C MET A 35 -23.58 11.41 -3.04
N PRO A 36 -22.69 11.22 -2.04
CA PRO A 36 -21.27 11.41 -2.24
C PRO A 36 -20.80 10.40 -3.30
N SER A 37 -20.22 10.91 -4.39
CA SER A 37 -19.59 10.16 -5.47
C SER A 37 -18.31 9.41 -5.04
N GLY A 38 -18.04 9.28 -3.74
CA GLY A 38 -16.80 8.71 -3.21
C GLY A 38 -16.66 7.20 -3.35
N SER A 39 -17.74 6.45 -3.64
CA SER A 39 -17.70 4.99 -3.72
C SER A 39 -17.11 4.44 -5.02
N SER A 40 -17.23 5.13 -6.17
CA SER A 40 -16.72 4.59 -7.45
C SER A 40 -15.22 4.82 -7.59
N ALA A 41 -14.73 6.04 -7.28
CA ALA A 41 -13.30 6.37 -7.34
C ALA A 41 -12.45 5.50 -6.40
N GLN A 42 -12.93 5.17 -5.20
CA GLN A 42 -12.21 4.28 -4.29
C GLN A 42 -12.16 2.82 -4.78
N SER A 43 -13.17 2.37 -5.53
CA SER A 43 -13.15 1.03 -6.13
C SER A 43 -12.21 0.95 -7.34
N GLU A 44 -11.97 2.07 -8.02
CA GLU A 44 -11.07 2.17 -9.18
C GLU A 44 -9.60 2.08 -8.79
N LEU A 45 -9.22 2.50 -7.58
CA LEU A 45 -7.84 2.39 -7.08
C LEU A 45 -7.42 0.96 -6.69
N LEU A 46 -8.37 0.05 -6.49
CA LEU A 46 -8.06 -1.36 -6.23
C LEU A 46 -7.44 -2.00 -7.46
N GLU A 47 -6.36 -2.76 -7.26
CA GLU A 47 -5.61 -3.45 -8.31
C GLU A 47 -5.01 -2.55 -9.40
N ALA A 48 -5.11 -1.22 -9.27
CA ALA A 48 -4.53 -0.28 -10.22
C ALA A 48 -3.01 -0.50 -10.38
N SER A 49 -2.58 -0.46 -11.64
CA SER A 49 -1.18 -0.45 -12.05
C SER A 49 -0.55 0.93 -11.85
N ILE A 50 0.77 1.00 -11.83
CA ILE A 50 1.50 2.27 -11.72
C ILE A 50 1.14 3.21 -12.89
N GLU A 51 0.89 2.68 -14.09
CA GLU A 51 0.52 3.49 -15.24
C GLU A 51 -0.87 4.08 -15.16
N GLU A 52 -1.85 3.32 -14.65
CA GLU A 52 -3.21 3.84 -14.40
C GLU A 52 -3.17 4.94 -13.34
N LEU A 53 -2.42 4.71 -12.25
CA LEU A 53 -2.20 5.72 -11.21
C LEU A 53 -1.54 6.98 -11.78
N GLN A 54 -0.51 6.84 -12.62
CA GLN A 54 0.11 8.00 -13.29
C GLN A 54 -0.86 8.70 -14.24
N GLY A 55 -1.73 7.96 -14.93
CA GLY A 55 -2.78 8.51 -15.78
C GLY A 55 -3.70 9.43 -14.99
N TRP A 56 -4.21 8.96 -13.85
CA TRP A 56 -5.09 9.74 -12.98
C TRP A 56 -4.38 10.92 -12.29
N LEU A 57 -3.11 10.76 -11.92
CA LEU A 57 -2.30 11.86 -11.38
C LEU A 57 -2.02 12.93 -12.44
N ALA A 58 -1.84 12.54 -13.70
CA ALA A 58 -1.59 13.47 -14.81
C ALA A 58 -2.86 14.18 -15.29
N GLY A 59 -4.01 13.51 -15.25
CA GLY A 59 -5.31 14.12 -15.59
C GLY A 59 -5.92 14.93 -14.44
N GLY A 60 -5.36 14.84 -13.23
CA GLY A 60 -5.84 15.55 -12.05
C GLY A 60 -7.08 14.92 -11.44
N GLU A 61 -7.41 13.67 -11.78
CA GLU A 61 -8.50 12.92 -11.17
C GLU A 61 -8.18 12.54 -9.71
N ILE A 62 -6.90 12.36 -9.39
CA ILE A 62 -6.39 12.18 -8.03
C ILE A 62 -5.08 12.96 -7.84
N THR A 63 -4.74 13.24 -6.59
CA THR A 63 -3.44 13.74 -6.15
C THR A 63 -2.62 12.65 -5.44
N SER A 64 -1.30 12.84 -5.32
CA SER A 64 -0.44 11.93 -4.57
C SER A 64 -0.84 11.92 -3.08
N VAL A 65 -1.26 13.06 -2.54
CA VAL A 65 -1.79 13.17 -1.17
C VAL A 65 -3.02 12.28 -0.99
N GLU A 66 -4.00 12.35 -1.90
CA GLU A 66 -5.21 11.51 -1.84
C GLU A 66 -4.87 10.03 -2.00
N LEU A 67 -3.89 9.70 -2.85
CA LEU A 67 -3.42 8.33 -3.04
C LEU A 67 -2.75 7.78 -1.77
N VAL A 68 -1.90 8.58 -1.11
CA VAL A 68 -1.30 8.22 0.18
C VAL A 68 -2.38 8.01 1.24
N ASP A 69 -3.33 8.94 1.35
CA ASP A 69 -4.43 8.84 2.31
C ASP A 69 -5.26 7.57 2.12
N TRP A 70 -5.54 7.22 0.86
CA TRP A 70 -6.26 6.00 0.52
C TRP A 70 -5.51 4.75 0.97
N TYR A 71 -4.21 4.64 0.68
CA TYR A 71 -3.40 3.51 1.13
C TYR A 71 -3.28 3.44 2.66
N LEU A 72 -3.10 4.58 3.34
CA LEU A 72 -3.05 4.64 4.81
C LEU A 72 -4.38 4.16 5.43
N GLN A 73 -5.51 4.58 4.87
CA GLN A 73 -6.83 4.11 5.32
C GLN A 73 -6.98 2.59 5.19
N ARG A 74 -6.45 2.01 4.11
CA ARG A 74 -6.46 0.55 3.91
C ARG A 74 -5.57 -0.18 4.91
N ILE A 75 -4.37 0.35 5.16
CA ILE A 75 -3.46 -0.21 6.17
C ILE A 75 -4.16 -0.22 7.54
N ASP A 76 -4.74 0.91 7.96
CA ASP A 76 -5.47 0.97 9.23
C ASP A 76 -6.61 -0.07 9.29
N THR A 77 -7.43 -0.14 8.23
CA THR A 77 -8.61 -1.02 8.18
C THR A 77 -8.25 -2.51 8.18
N TYR A 78 -7.23 -2.92 7.42
CA TYR A 78 -6.98 -4.34 7.14
C TYR A 78 -5.70 -4.89 7.77
N ASP A 79 -4.68 -4.06 7.95
CA ASP A 79 -3.41 -4.49 8.53
C ASP A 79 -3.42 -4.49 10.05
N GLN A 80 -3.92 -3.40 10.62
CA GLN A 80 -3.90 -3.12 12.07
C GLN A 80 -5.20 -3.54 12.76
N GLN A 81 -6.33 -3.34 12.07
CA GLN A 81 -7.65 -3.75 12.53
C GLN A 81 -8.11 -5.01 11.76
N GLY A 82 -9.40 -5.16 11.47
CA GLY A 82 -9.95 -6.15 10.54
C GLY A 82 -9.33 -7.57 10.62
N PRO A 83 -8.88 -8.17 9.50
CA PRO A 83 -8.19 -9.46 9.48
C PRO A 83 -6.80 -9.45 10.15
N SER A 84 -6.31 -8.27 10.52
CA SER A 84 -5.05 -8.01 11.21
C SER A 84 -3.87 -8.69 10.51
N LEU A 85 -3.63 -8.31 9.25
CA LEU A 85 -2.59 -8.94 8.45
C LEU A 85 -1.19 -8.77 9.06
N ASN A 86 -0.96 -7.68 9.79
CA ASN A 86 0.29 -7.39 10.49
C ASN A 86 1.51 -7.47 9.56
N ALA A 87 1.41 -6.80 8.41
CA ALA A 87 2.37 -6.74 7.33
C ALA A 87 3.17 -5.43 7.34
N ILE A 88 2.69 -4.38 8.01
CA ILE A 88 3.37 -3.10 8.19
C ILE A 88 4.04 -3.04 9.56
N GLN A 89 5.34 -2.74 9.58
CA GLN A 89 6.15 -2.60 10.80
C GLN A 89 6.17 -1.14 11.27
N HIS A 90 6.46 -0.20 10.37
CA HIS A 90 6.59 1.23 10.68
C HIS A 90 5.99 2.06 9.54
N LEU A 91 5.10 2.98 9.84
CA LEU A 91 4.62 3.98 8.87
C LEU A 91 5.65 5.11 8.72
N ASN A 92 5.78 5.67 7.53
CA ASN A 92 6.48 6.94 7.33
C ASN A 92 5.54 8.10 7.70
N GLU A 93 5.81 8.76 8.82
CA GLU A 93 5.02 9.90 9.31
C GLU A 93 5.05 11.12 8.36
N LYS A 94 6.07 11.22 7.50
CA LYS A 94 6.26 12.30 6.53
C LYS A 94 5.68 11.98 5.14
N ALA A 95 5.10 10.80 4.94
CA ALA A 95 4.64 10.36 3.62
C ALA A 95 3.62 11.34 3.00
N ARG A 96 2.73 11.91 3.82
CA ARG A 96 1.73 12.87 3.37
C ARG A 96 2.35 14.21 2.94
N ASP A 97 3.37 14.68 3.66
CA ASP A 97 4.06 15.93 3.33
C ASP A 97 4.91 15.75 2.07
N GLN A 98 5.62 14.62 1.95
CA GLN A 98 6.35 14.24 0.73
C GLN A 98 5.43 14.13 -0.48
N ALA A 99 4.21 13.61 -0.30
CA ALA A 99 3.21 13.55 -1.37
C ALA A 99 2.80 14.95 -1.85
N ARG A 100 2.60 15.89 -0.92
CA ARG A 100 2.26 17.28 -1.24
C ARG A 100 3.38 17.96 -2.03
N GLU A 101 4.63 17.80 -1.59
CA GLU A 101 5.79 18.33 -2.30
C GLU A 101 5.88 17.79 -3.73
N LEU A 102 5.59 16.50 -3.94
CA LEU A 102 5.59 15.89 -5.27
C LEU A 102 4.40 16.30 -6.14
N ASP A 103 3.24 16.58 -5.55
CA ASP A 103 2.10 17.17 -6.25
C ASP A 103 2.45 18.59 -6.74
N GLU A 104 3.04 19.42 -5.88
CA GLU A 104 3.52 20.76 -6.26
C GLU A 104 4.60 20.69 -7.36
N GLU A 105 5.56 19.77 -7.23
CA GLU A 105 6.59 19.58 -8.25
C GLU A 105 6.01 19.11 -9.59
N ARG A 106 4.99 18.25 -9.56
CA ARG A 106 4.31 17.78 -10.77
C ARG A 106 3.67 18.94 -11.52
N GLU A 107 3.01 19.86 -10.82
CA GLU A 107 2.41 21.06 -11.42
C GLU A 107 3.46 22.02 -12.00
N LEU A 108 4.60 22.18 -11.30
CA LEU A 108 5.63 23.15 -11.66
C LEU A 108 6.57 22.68 -12.78
N SER A 109 7.04 21.43 -12.69
CA SER A 109 8.09 20.89 -13.56
C SER A 109 7.75 19.56 -14.24
N GLY A 110 6.59 18.98 -13.92
CA GLY A 110 6.20 17.65 -14.41
C GLY A 110 6.78 16.50 -13.58
N PRO A 111 6.37 15.25 -13.86
CA PRO A 111 6.82 14.08 -13.11
C PRO A 111 8.28 13.72 -13.43
N ARG A 112 9.06 13.34 -12.41
CA ARG A 112 10.44 12.85 -12.56
C ARG A 112 10.52 11.52 -13.32
N SER A 113 9.54 10.65 -13.10
CA SER A 113 9.45 9.32 -13.70
C SER A 113 8.03 8.74 -13.54
N LEU A 114 7.82 7.49 -13.97
CA LEU A 114 6.58 6.75 -13.68
C LEU A 114 6.35 6.49 -12.18
N LEU A 115 7.35 6.67 -11.33
CA LEU A 115 7.22 6.55 -9.88
C LEU A 115 6.90 7.88 -9.18
N HIS A 116 6.83 8.99 -9.90
CA HIS A 116 6.59 10.31 -9.30
C HIS A 116 5.25 10.35 -8.55
N GLY A 117 5.28 10.55 -7.24
CA GLY A 117 4.08 10.57 -6.40
C GLY A 117 3.49 9.19 -6.10
N ILE A 118 4.17 8.09 -6.46
CA ILE A 118 3.65 6.73 -6.27
C ILE A 118 4.10 6.17 -4.91
N PRO A 119 3.16 5.74 -4.04
CA PRO A 119 3.50 5.11 -2.77
C PRO A 119 4.05 3.68 -2.97
N VAL A 120 5.18 3.39 -2.33
CA VAL A 120 5.86 2.08 -2.36
C VAL A 120 6.21 1.62 -0.95
N LEU A 121 6.33 0.30 -0.79
CA LEU A 121 6.67 -0.35 0.47
C LEU A 121 8.11 -0.83 0.47
N ILE A 122 8.79 -0.71 1.61
CA ILE A 122 10.20 -1.11 1.73
C ILE A 122 10.33 -2.13 2.85
N LYS A 123 10.95 -3.29 2.59
CA LYS A 123 11.23 -4.27 3.65
C LYS A 123 12.07 -3.69 4.78
N ASP A 124 11.78 -4.09 6.01
CA ASP A 124 12.40 -3.55 7.23
C ASP A 124 13.93 -3.75 7.34
N ASN A 125 14.56 -4.57 6.50
CA ASN A 125 16.02 -4.69 6.45
C ASN A 125 16.71 -3.67 5.53
N TYR A 126 15.97 -2.76 4.90
CA TYR A 126 16.57 -1.64 4.18
C TYR A 126 16.73 -0.46 5.14
N GLU A 127 17.84 0.26 5.08
CA GLU A 127 18.00 1.54 5.75
C GLU A 127 17.11 2.59 5.07
N THR A 128 16.40 3.38 5.87
CA THR A 128 15.58 4.53 5.43
C THR A 128 15.73 5.67 6.43
N LEU A 129 15.74 6.91 5.97
CA LEU A 129 15.65 8.09 6.82
C LEU A 129 14.23 8.34 7.37
N ASP A 130 13.22 7.70 6.78
CA ASP A 130 11.80 7.95 7.08
C ASP A 130 11.25 7.13 8.25
N ALA A 131 11.92 6.03 8.61
CA ALA A 131 11.47 5.09 9.64
C ALA A 131 12.65 4.22 10.13
N PRO A 132 12.53 3.59 11.32
CA PRO A 132 13.53 2.66 11.84
C PRO A 132 13.78 1.46 10.93
N THR A 133 14.94 0.82 11.12
CA THR A 133 15.35 -0.42 10.44
C THR A 133 15.70 -1.45 11.50
N THR A 134 14.81 -2.41 11.75
CA THR A 134 14.98 -3.37 12.85
C THR A 134 15.35 -4.78 12.39
N ALA A 135 15.33 -5.03 11.08
CA ALA A 135 15.40 -6.37 10.48
C ALA A 135 14.40 -7.37 11.11
N GLY A 136 13.25 -6.89 11.59
CA GLY A 136 12.22 -7.66 12.29
C GLY A 136 12.58 -8.06 13.73
N SER A 137 13.65 -7.51 14.31
CA SER A 137 14.17 -7.88 15.64
C SER A 137 13.98 -6.79 16.68
N ALA A 138 13.43 -7.16 17.84
CA ALA A 138 13.29 -6.25 18.99
C ALA A 138 14.64 -5.77 19.56
N ILE A 139 15.76 -6.44 19.23
CA ILE A 139 17.11 -6.02 19.64
C ILE A 139 17.51 -4.72 18.93
N LEU A 140 16.98 -4.49 17.73
CA LEU A 140 17.24 -3.29 16.92
C LEU A 140 16.09 -2.28 17.02
N ASP A 141 15.20 -2.43 17.99
CA ASP A 141 14.12 -1.47 18.20
C ASP A 141 14.69 -0.06 18.43
N GLY A 142 14.09 0.93 17.77
CA GLY A 142 14.58 2.31 17.77
C GLY A 142 15.86 2.57 16.98
N HIS A 143 16.41 1.59 16.24
CA HIS A 143 17.55 1.83 15.35
C HIS A 143 17.15 2.72 14.17
N TRP A 144 17.53 4.00 14.23
CA TRP A 144 17.27 4.98 13.17
C TRP A 144 18.50 5.14 12.26
N PRO A 145 18.42 4.76 10.97
CA PRO A 145 19.54 4.92 10.03
C PRO A 145 19.93 6.38 9.81
N LYS A 146 21.19 6.60 9.43
CA LYS A 146 21.72 7.94 9.09
C LYS A 146 21.67 8.27 7.61
N GLN A 147 21.24 7.31 6.80
CA GLN A 147 21.16 7.39 5.35
C GLN A 147 20.09 6.43 4.83
N ASP A 148 19.65 6.64 3.60
CA ASP A 148 18.86 5.65 2.87
C ASP A 148 19.77 4.56 2.29
N ALA A 149 19.25 3.33 2.21
CA ALA A 149 19.84 2.31 1.36
C ALA A 149 19.92 2.81 -0.09
N MET A 150 20.94 2.40 -0.85
CA MET A 150 21.14 2.93 -2.21
C MET A 150 19.91 2.69 -3.12
N GLN A 151 19.24 1.55 -2.99
CA GLN A 151 18.00 1.29 -3.73
C GLN A 151 16.85 2.22 -3.33
N VAL A 152 16.74 2.55 -2.03
CA VAL A 152 15.72 3.47 -1.52
C VAL A 152 15.99 4.89 -2.02
N ALA A 153 17.25 5.34 -1.96
CA ALA A 153 17.66 6.64 -2.46
C ALA A 153 17.27 6.83 -3.94
N LYS A 154 17.55 5.82 -4.79
CA LYS A 154 17.16 5.86 -6.21
C LYS A 154 15.65 5.86 -6.44
N LEU A 155 14.88 5.11 -5.63
CA LEU A 155 13.42 5.16 -5.70
C LEU A 155 12.89 6.56 -5.36
N LYS A 156 13.42 7.20 -4.31
CA LYS A 156 13.06 8.58 -3.94
C LYS A 156 13.50 9.60 -4.99
N GLU A 157 14.68 9.42 -5.59
CA GLU A 157 15.15 10.23 -6.72
C GLU A 157 14.17 10.15 -7.90
N ALA A 158 13.68 8.96 -8.21
CA ALA A 158 12.62 8.73 -9.21
C ALA A 158 11.25 9.31 -8.82
N GLY A 159 11.10 9.85 -7.60
CA GLY A 159 9.89 10.47 -7.09
C GLY A 159 8.93 9.52 -6.36
N ALA A 160 9.37 8.30 -6.02
CA ALA A 160 8.57 7.38 -5.23
C ALA A 160 8.43 7.84 -3.76
N ILE A 161 7.27 7.60 -3.17
CA ILE A 161 7.01 7.89 -1.75
C ILE A 161 7.17 6.59 -0.97
N VAL A 162 8.15 6.53 -0.07
CA VAL A 162 8.29 5.40 0.86
C VAL A 162 7.15 5.50 1.87
N LEU A 163 6.10 4.71 1.70
CA LEU A 163 4.91 4.80 2.55
C LEU A 163 5.16 4.17 3.92
N ALA A 164 5.81 3.01 3.94
CA ALA A 164 6.03 2.25 5.15
C ALA A 164 7.14 1.21 5.02
N LYS A 165 7.63 0.78 6.19
CA LYS A 165 8.45 -0.41 6.38
C LYS A 165 7.56 -1.62 6.56
N THR A 166 7.80 -2.68 5.82
CA THR A 166 7.04 -3.93 5.96
C THR A 166 7.74 -4.91 6.87
N THR A 167 6.97 -5.68 7.63
CA THR A 167 7.47 -6.78 8.44
C THR A 167 8.24 -7.80 7.61
N MET A 168 9.09 -8.57 8.27
CA MET A 168 9.90 -9.59 7.64
C MET A 168 10.20 -10.73 8.60
N HIS A 169 10.63 -11.89 8.08
CA HIS A 169 11.21 -12.89 8.97
C HIS A 169 12.49 -12.31 9.59
N GLU A 170 12.60 -12.40 10.90
CA GLU A 170 13.68 -11.78 11.68
C GLU A 170 15.06 -12.15 11.14
N PHE A 171 15.91 -11.13 10.95
CA PHE A 171 17.22 -11.21 10.29
C PHE A 171 17.23 -11.90 8.91
N ALA A 172 16.09 -11.83 8.21
CA ALA A 172 15.84 -12.52 6.96
C ALA A 172 15.98 -14.06 7.05
N PHE A 173 16.05 -14.63 8.26
CA PHE A 173 16.42 -16.02 8.50
C PHE A 173 15.18 -16.92 8.68
N GLY A 174 14.33 -17.00 7.66
CA GLY A 174 13.22 -17.95 7.64
C GLY A 174 12.14 -17.64 6.61
N TRP A 175 11.11 -18.50 6.59
CA TRP A 175 10.18 -18.64 5.45
C TRP A 175 8.71 -18.32 5.79
N THR A 176 8.42 -17.93 7.02
CA THR A 176 7.04 -17.76 7.51
C THR A 176 6.69 -16.34 7.95
N THR A 177 7.67 -15.41 7.87
CA THR A 177 7.57 -14.02 8.31
C THR A 177 7.08 -13.89 9.75
N ARG A 178 8.02 -14.20 10.66
CA ARG A 178 7.87 -14.05 12.10
C ARG A 178 9.07 -13.29 12.63
N GLY A 179 8.86 -12.42 13.61
CA GLY A 179 9.95 -11.72 14.26
C GLY A 179 9.57 -11.15 15.61
N SER A 180 10.57 -11.05 16.49
CA SER A 180 10.39 -10.59 17.86
C SER A 180 9.84 -9.15 17.97
N ALA A 181 10.02 -8.31 16.95
CA ALA A 181 9.53 -6.93 16.94
C ALA A 181 8.03 -6.76 16.65
N PHE A 182 7.37 -7.76 16.04
CA PHE A 182 5.97 -7.62 15.57
C PHE A 182 5.13 -8.89 15.69
N GLY A 183 5.73 -10.05 16.00
CA GLY A 183 5.03 -11.33 16.04
C GLY A 183 4.99 -12.03 14.69
N VAL A 184 3.81 -12.08 14.06
CA VAL A 184 3.56 -12.90 12.86
C VAL A 184 2.74 -12.13 11.84
N THR A 185 3.13 -12.20 10.57
CA THR A 185 2.35 -11.70 9.43
C THR A 185 1.48 -12.80 8.85
N ARG A 186 0.27 -12.44 8.43
CA ARG A 186 -0.73 -13.35 7.86
C ARG A 186 -0.83 -13.17 6.34
N ASN A 187 -1.25 -14.23 5.64
CA ASN A 187 -1.50 -14.17 4.21
C ASN A 187 -2.90 -13.59 3.92
N PRO A 188 -3.04 -12.58 3.03
CA PRO A 188 -4.35 -11.99 2.70
C PRO A 188 -5.32 -12.97 2.03
N TYR A 189 -4.83 -14.05 1.40
CA TYR A 189 -5.66 -15.11 0.81
C TYR A 189 -6.12 -16.17 1.81
N GLY A 190 -5.64 -16.11 3.06
CA GLY A 190 -6.01 -17.01 4.13
C GLY A 190 -5.26 -16.68 5.40
N ILE A 191 -5.95 -16.08 6.37
CA ILE A 191 -5.36 -15.53 7.60
C ILE A 191 -4.71 -16.59 8.52
N ASP A 192 -5.01 -17.86 8.29
CA ASP A 192 -4.43 -19.03 8.94
C ASP A 192 -3.15 -19.55 8.22
N ARG A 193 -2.73 -18.89 7.13
CA ARG A 193 -1.56 -19.27 6.31
C ARG A 193 -0.43 -18.27 6.44
N HIS A 194 0.79 -18.74 6.20
CA HIS A 194 1.96 -17.87 6.13
C HIS A 194 2.08 -17.19 4.76
N PRO A 195 2.49 -15.91 4.72
CA PRO A 195 2.70 -15.16 3.48
C PRO A 195 4.02 -15.55 2.77
N GLY A 196 4.68 -16.63 3.18
CA GLY A 196 6.06 -16.90 2.78
C GLY A 196 7.05 -15.98 3.49
N GLY A 197 8.35 -16.12 3.18
CA GLY A 197 9.38 -15.33 3.84
C GLY A 197 10.71 -15.34 3.09
N SER A 198 11.64 -14.45 3.44
CA SER A 198 11.52 -13.50 4.57
C SER A 198 10.83 -12.19 4.24
N SER A 199 10.55 -11.85 2.97
CA SER A 199 9.81 -10.62 2.59
C SER A 199 8.29 -10.79 2.61
N GLY A 200 7.76 -11.55 3.57
CA GLY A 200 6.33 -11.86 3.60
C GLY A 200 5.44 -10.67 3.94
N GLY A 201 5.92 -9.69 4.73
CA GLY A 201 5.22 -8.42 4.94
C GLY A 201 5.04 -7.67 3.63
N THR A 202 6.11 -7.53 2.85
CA THR A 202 6.05 -6.91 1.51
C THR A 202 5.08 -7.67 0.60
N GLY A 203 5.14 -8.99 0.57
CA GLY A 203 4.25 -9.81 -0.25
C GLY A 203 2.77 -9.68 0.15
N ALA A 204 2.47 -9.79 1.44
CA ALA A 204 1.11 -9.65 1.96
C ALA A 204 0.55 -8.25 1.73
N ALA A 205 1.34 -7.21 2.00
CA ALA A 205 0.91 -5.83 1.89
C ALA A 205 0.66 -5.40 0.43
N VAL A 206 1.52 -5.78 -0.51
CA VAL A 206 1.30 -5.48 -1.95
C VAL A 206 0.08 -6.23 -2.49
N ALA A 207 -0.12 -7.49 -2.09
CA ALA A 207 -1.29 -8.28 -2.47
C ALA A 207 -2.60 -7.77 -1.84
N ALA A 208 -2.52 -7.06 -0.71
CA ALA A 208 -3.66 -6.41 -0.07
C ALA A 208 -3.88 -4.95 -0.52
N ASN A 209 -3.19 -4.48 -1.58
CA ASN A 209 -3.19 -3.10 -2.04
C ASN A 209 -2.90 -2.08 -0.93
N PHE A 210 -1.85 -2.30 -0.13
CA PHE A 210 -1.38 -1.29 0.83
C PHE A 210 -0.37 -0.31 0.19
N ALA A 211 0.08 -0.60 -1.02
CA ALA A 211 0.82 0.32 -1.88
C ALA A 211 0.78 -0.19 -3.34
N ALA A 212 1.35 0.58 -4.27
CA ALA A 212 1.44 0.18 -5.67
C ALA A 212 2.36 -1.03 -5.86
N ALA A 213 3.54 -1.01 -5.23
CA ALA A 213 4.53 -2.08 -5.27
C ALA A 213 5.41 -2.06 -4.00
N GLY A 214 6.34 -3.00 -3.88
CA GLY A 214 7.30 -2.99 -2.78
C GLY A 214 8.64 -3.64 -3.08
N MET A 215 9.60 -3.40 -2.20
CA MET A 215 10.96 -3.94 -2.26
C MET A 215 11.18 -4.99 -1.18
N GLY A 216 11.79 -6.11 -1.54
CA GLY A 216 12.22 -7.17 -0.65
C GLY A 216 13.66 -7.60 -0.92
N SER A 217 14.18 -8.49 -0.06
CA SER A 217 15.53 -9.07 -0.23
C SER A 217 15.45 -10.58 -0.41
N ASP A 218 16.40 -11.16 -1.16
CA ASP A 218 16.44 -12.59 -1.51
C ASP A 218 17.86 -13.16 -1.36
N THR A 219 18.08 -13.91 -0.29
CA THR A 219 19.27 -14.75 -0.12
C THR A 219 19.09 -16.11 -0.77
N CYS A 220 17.97 -16.78 -0.46
CA CYS A 220 17.67 -18.15 -0.93
C CYS A 220 16.24 -18.34 -1.47
N GLY A 221 15.47 -17.27 -1.64
CA GLY A 221 14.07 -17.34 -2.08
C GLY A 221 13.19 -16.24 -1.51
N SER A 222 13.76 -15.32 -0.73
CA SER A 222 12.98 -14.39 0.07
C SER A 222 12.28 -13.26 -0.70
N ILE A 223 12.44 -13.15 -2.02
CA ILE A 223 11.53 -12.39 -2.91
C ILE A 223 10.54 -13.35 -3.58
N ARG A 224 11.05 -14.46 -4.13
CA ARG A 224 10.27 -15.40 -4.95
C ARG A 224 9.21 -16.17 -4.17
N VAL A 225 9.53 -16.63 -2.96
CA VAL A 225 8.63 -17.41 -2.10
C VAL A 225 7.46 -16.55 -1.62
N PRO A 226 7.65 -15.35 -1.02
CA PRO A 226 6.53 -14.46 -0.73
C PRO A 226 5.71 -14.11 -1.96
N SER A 227 6.34 -13.91 -3.12
CA SER A 227 5.59 -13.59 -4.34
C SER A 227 4.66 -14.74 -4.74
N ALA A 228 5.16 -15.97 -4.74
CA ALA A 228 4.36 -17.16 -5.03
C ALA A 228 3.23 -17.39 -4.01
N HIS A 229 3.46 -17.09 -2.73
CA HIS A 229 2.48 -17.27 -1.67
C HIS A 229 1.34 -16.23 -1.69
N ASN A 230 1.59 -15.05 -2.25
CA ASN A 230 0.63 -13.93 -2.25
C ASN A 230 0.16 -13.56 -3.66
N ASN A 231 0.30 -14.46 -4.64
CA ASN A 231 -0.15 -14.23 -6.02
C ASN A 231 0.46 -12.97 -6.66
N LEU A 232 1.77 -12.78 -6.50
CA LEU A 232 2.52 -11.66 -7.05
C LEU A 232 3.60 -12.12 -8.03
N VAL A 233 4.11 -11.17 -8.80
CA VAL A 233 5.37 -11.30 -9.53
C VAL A 233 6.48 -10.75 -8.64
N GLY A 234 7.62 -11.45 -8.57
CA GLY A 234 8.80 -10.98 -7.85
C GLY A 234 10.08 -11.36 -8.57
N LEU A 235 11.04 -10.45 -8.62
CA LEU A 235 12.28 -10.65 -9.37
C LEU A 235 13.50 -10.64 -8.45
N ARG A 236 14.21 -11.77 -8.45
CA ARG A 236 15.57 -11.86 -7.93
C ARG A 236 16.54 -11.54 -9.08
N GLY A 237 17.03 -10.29 -9.11
CA GLY A 237 17.98 -9.84 -10.13
C GLY A 237 19.33 -10.57 -10.08
N THR A 238 20.10 -10.49 -11.17
CA THR A 238 21.50 -10.94 -11.19
C THR A 238 22.31 -10.20 -10.14
N ARG A 239 23.10 -10.91 -9.34
CA ARG A 239 23.94 -10.30 -8.30
C ARG A 239 24.86 -9.25 -8.93
N GLY A 240 24.78 -8.01 -8.44
CA GLY A 240 25.54 -6.87 -8.96
C GLY A 240 24.76 -5.95 -9.92
N ILE A 241 23.53 -6.31 -10.33
CA ILE A 241 22.70 -5.41 -11.16
C ILE A 241 22.19 -4.18 -10.40
N SER A 242 22.04 -4.31 -9.08
CA SER A 242 21.65 -3.24 -8.17
C SER A 242 22.43 -3.36 -6.87
N SER A 243 22.65 -2.22 -6.21
CA SER A 243 23.37 -2.12 -4.94
C SER A 243 22.66 -2.88 -3.82
N ARG A 244 23.44 -3.24 -2.80
CA ARG A 244 22.94 -3.78 -1.52
C ARG A 244 23.40 -2.93 -0.33
N HIS A 245 24.00 -1.78 -0.60
CA HIS A 245 24.43 -0.85 0.41
C HIS A 245 23.22 -0.34 1.20
N GLY A 246 23.34 -0.36 2.52
CA GLY A 246 22.24 -0.08 3.45
C GLY A 246 21.17 -1.17 3.51
N ILE A 247 21.43 -2.40 3.05
CA ILE A 247 20.54 -3.56 3.33
C ILE A 247 21.20 -4.41 4.42
N VAL A 248 20.54 -4.60 5.56
CA VAL A 248 21.01 -5.47 6.65
C VAL A 248 21.21 -6.88 6.08
N PRO A 249 22.45 -7.42 6.13
CA PRO A 249 22.81 -8.63 5.42
C PRO A 249 22.35 -9.89 6.14
N LEU A 250 22.17 -10.97 5.38
CA LEU A 250 22.13 -12.35 5.90
C LEU A 250 23.35 -13.12 5.41
N SER A 251 23.60 -13.11 4.10
CA SER A 251 24.77 -13.71 3.49
C SER A 251 25.23 -12.88 2.29
N SER A 252 26.29 -12.11 2.49
CA SER A 252 26.81 -11.16 1.50
C SER A 252 27.16 -11.80 0.14
N SER A 253 27.38 -13.12 0.06
CA SER A 253 27.61 -13.80 -1.21
C SER A 253 26.33 -14.09 -2.02
N PHE A 254 25.15 -14.07 -1.38
CA PHE A 254 23.89 -14.48 -1.97
C PHE A 254 22.82 -13.39 -1.99
N ASP A 255 22.88 -12.46 -1.04
CA ASP A 255 21.85 -11.42 -0.87
C ASP A 255 21.74 -10.57 -2.13
N VAL A 256 20.51 -10.29 -2.53
CA VAL A 256 20.12 -9.26 -3.49
C VAL A 256 18.86 -8.56 -3.01
N GLY A 257 18.70 -7.28 -3.30
CA GLY A 257 17.42 -6.58 -3.19
C GLY A 257 16.64 -6.66 -4.52
N GLY A 258 15.32 -6.56 -4.47
CA GLY A 258 14.50 -6.54 -5.67
C GLY A 258 13.00 -6.36 -5.43
N PRO A 259 12.24 -6.08 -6.50
CA PRO A 259 10.84 -5.71 -6.39
C PRO A 259 9.88 -6.90 -6.28
N LEU A 260 8.71 -6.62 -5.70
CA LEU A 260 7.50 -7.43 -5.70
C LEU A 260 6.34 -6.55 -6.18
N ALA A 261 5.54 -7.02 -7.14
CA ALA A 261 4.42 -6.28 -7.72
C ALA A 261 3.28 -7.20 -8.18
N ARG A 262 2.09 -6.65 -8.40
CA ARG A 262 0.90 -7.41 -8.86
C ARG A 262 0.98 -7.80 -10.34
N ASN A 263 1.76 -7.07 -11.13
CA ASN A 263 1.98 -7.34 -12.54
C ASN A 263 3.45 -7.13 -12.94
N THR A 264 3.83 -7.68 -14.10
CA THR A 264 5.22 -7.64 -14.59
C THR A 264 5.67 -6.23 -14.99
N ARG A 265 4.74 -5.34 -15.34
CA ARG A 265 5.07 -3.97 -15.77
C ARG A 265 5.48 -3.11 -14.59
N ASP A 266 4.71 -3.12 -13.51
CA ASP A 266 5.06 -2.44 -12.27
C ASP A 266 6.37 -2.98 -11.67
N LEU A 267 6.59 -4.30 -11.80
CA LEU A 267 7.85 -4.94 -11.42
C LEU A 267 9.04 -4.36 -12.19
N ALA A 268 8.89 -4.16 -13.51
CA ALA A 268 9.93 -3.59 -14.37
C ALA A 268 10.19 -2.12 -14.04
N ILE A 269 9.14 -1.32 -13.81
CA ILE A 269 9.25 0.09 -13.40
C ILE A 269 10.08 0.21 -12.10
N MET A 270 9.77 -0.63 -11.10
CA MET A 270 10.52 -0.66 -9.83
C MET A 270 11.97 -1.12 -10.00
N LEU A 271 12.21 -2.11 -10.87
CA LEU A 271 13.56 -2.58 -11.17
C LEU A 271 14.40 -1.49 -11.84
N ASP A 272 13.87 -0.87 -12.90
CA ASP A 272 14.58 0.15 -13.69
C ASP A 272 15.00 1.35 -12.83
N ALA A 273 14.19 1.72 -11.82
CA ALA A 273 14.55 2.76 -10.87
C ALA A 273 15.74 2.38 -9.97
N THR A 274 16.00 1.10 -9.71
CA THR A 274 16.99 0.66 -8.71
C THR A 274 18.28 0.12 -9.30
N VAL A 275 18.30 -0.26 -10.57
CA VAL A 275 19.51 -0.79 -11.24
C VAL A 275 20.60 0.26 -11.38
N GLY A 276 21.83 -0.20 -11.55
CA GLY A 276 22.99 0.64 -11.86
C GLY A 276 24.08 0.61 -10.80
N TYR A 277 25.23 1.17 -11.17
CA TYR A 277 26.47 1.17 -10.41
C TYR A 277 26.33 1.88 -9.05
N ASP A 278 27.12 1.43 -8.09
CA ASP A 278 27.29 2.01 -6.75
C ASP A 278 28.81 2.10 -6.48
N PRO A 279 29.38 3.32 -6.37
CA PRO A 279 30.83 3.55 -6.29
C PRO A 279 31.59 2.96 -5.09
#